data_AF-A0AAV2PU99-F1
#
_entry.id   AF-A0AAV2PU99-F1
#
_cell.length_a   1.000
_cell.length_b   1.000
_cell.length_c   1.000
_cell.angle_alpha   90.00
_cell.angle_beta   90.00
_cell.angle_gamma   90.00
#
_symmetry.space_group_name_H-M   'P 1'
#
loop_
_entity.id
_entity.type
_entity.pdbx_description
1 polymer ?
#
loop_
_entity_poly.entity_id
_entity_poly.type
_entity_poly.pdbx_seq_one_letter_code
_entity_poly.pdbx_strand_id
1 'polypeptide(L)'
;SRIINWKKIFQHDNDIALLELPSELIFLPTIQPICLGWPEDVSAGEKATAIGWGKIEWEGELSSKLLKVEVELLTNTRCKELYAWAYISKNMLCAYIPDKDACQGDSGGPLMVIQDGSW
;
A
#
# COMPACT_ATOMS: atom_id res chain seq x y z
N SER A 1 -4.88 3.70 -2.77
CA SER A 1 -5.73 4.28 -3.82
C SER A 1 -7.19 4.28 -3.33
N ARG A 2 -7.99 5.36 -3.50
CA ARG A 2 -9.47 5.34 -3.32
C ARG A 2 -10.20 6.54 -4.00
N ILE A 3 -11.25 6.23 -4.77
CA ILE A 3 -12.52 7.00 -4.91
C ILE A 3 -13.68 5.99 -4.72
N ILE A 4 -14.73 6.37 -3.97
CA ILE A 4 -15.82 5.48 -3.50
C ILE A 4 -17.12 5.68 -4.31
N ASN A 5 -17.81 4.59 -4.68
CA ASN A 5 -19.26 4.58 -4.96
C ASN A 5 -19.92 3.29 -4.41
N TRP A 6 -20.96 3.45 -3.59
CA TRP A 6 -21.50 2.47 -2.62
C TRP A 6 -22.61 1.56 -3.18
N LYS A 7 -22.51 1.04 -4.41
CA LYS A 7 -23.56 0.13 -4.95
C LYS A 7 -23.08 -1.13 -5.68
N LYS A 8 -21.80 -1.47 -5.60
CA LYS A 8 -21.27 -2.74 -6.13
C LYS A 8 -20.39 -3.40 -5.09
N ILE A 9 -20.45 -4.73 -5.01
CA ILE A 9 -19.44 -5.58 -4.36
C ILE A 9 -18.06 -4.97 -4.68
N PHE A 10 -17.26 -4.66 -3.64
CA PHE A 10 -16.02 -3.88 -3.74
C PHE A 10 -15.05 -4.48 -4.77
N GLN A 11 -15.17 -4.07 -6.03
CA GLN A 11 -14.34 -4.50 -7.13
C GLN A 11 -13.43 -3.33 -7.51
N HIS A 12 -12.38 -3.13 -6.72
CA HIS A 12 -11.36 -2.10 -6.92
C HIS A 12 -10.19 -2.62 -7.77
N ASP A 13 -10.51 -3.37 -8.82
CA ASP A 13 -9.47 -3.90 -9.70
C ASP A 13 -8.83 -2.76 -10.50
N ASN A 14 -7.51 -2.80 -10.64
CA ASN A 14 -6.72 -1.78 -11.34
C ASN A 14 -6.84 -0.36 -10.73
N ASP A 15 -6.83 -0.26 -9.40
CA ASP A 15 -6.89 1.01 -8.68
C ASP A 15 -5.51 1.73 -8.69
N ILE A 16 -5.14 2.27 -9.85
CA ILE A 16 -3.86 2.94 -10.14
C ILE A 16 -4.10 4.29 -10.81
N ALA A 17 -3.25 5.28 -10.52
CA ALA A 17 -3.26 6.60 -11.16
C ALA A 17 -1.84 7.15 -11.31
N LEU A 18 -1.64 8.02 -12.31
CA LEU A 18 -0.41 8.78 -12.52
C LEU A 18 -0.73 10.28 -12.40
N LEU A 19 0.17 11.01 -11.75
CA LEU A 19 0.11 12.47 -11.63
C LEU A 19 1.35 13.07 -12.26
N GLU A 20 1.15 13.96 -13.22
CA GLU A 20 2.23 14.72 -13.85
C GLU A 20 2.37 16.07 -13.16
N LEU A 21 3.59 16.42 -12.75
CA LEU A 21 3.87 17.71 -12.14
C LEU A 21 3.89 18.79 -13.23
N PRO A 22 3.43 20.02 -12.95
CA PRO A 22 3.45 21.12 -13.91
C PRO A 22 4.87 21.59 -14.27
N SER A 23 5.87 21.18 -13.50
CA SER A 23 7.29 21.44 -13.72
C SER A 23 8.13 20.28 -13.16
N GLU A 24 9.32 20.10 -13.70
CA GLU A 24 10.26 19.09 -13.23
C GLU A 24 10.61 19.27 -11.74
N LEU A 25 10.75 18.14 -11.05
CA LEU A 25 11.16 18.09 -9.65
C LEU A 25 12.69 18.18 -9.55
N ILE A 26 13.20 19.00 -8.64
CA ILE A 26 14.63 19.02 -8.31
C ILE A 26 14.90 17.95 -7.25
N PHE A 27 15.68 16.94 -7.60
CA PHE A 27 16.09 15.89 -6.66
C PHE A 27 17.07 16.43 -5.60
N LEU A 28 16.82 16.05 -4.35
CA LEU A 28 17.61 16.42 -3.18
C LEU A 28 17.90 15.15 -2.35
N PRO A 29 18.84 15.17 -1.40
CA PRO A 29 19.06 13.99 -0.54
C PRO A 29 17.80 13.49 0.20
N THR A 30 16.81 14.35 0.40
CA THR A 30 15.51 14.03 1.01
C THR A 30 14.36 13.85 0.01
N ILE A 31 14.63 14.04 -1.29
CA ILE A 31 13.64 13.93 -2.37
C ILE A 31 14.26 13.07 -3.47
N GLN A 32 13.92 11.79 -3.47
CA GLN A 32 14.42 10.79 -4.41
C GLN A 32 13.25 9.95 -4.94
N PRO A 33 13.34 9.44 -6.18
CA PRO A 33 12.39 8.45 -6.68
C PRO A 33 12.59 7.11 -5.97
N ILE A 34 11.55 6.27 -5.99
CA ILE A 34 11.62 4.86 -5.63
C ILE A 34 11.76 4.02 -6.90
N CYS A 35 12.32 2.81 -6.79
CA CYS A 35 12.32 1.85 -7.89
C CYS A 35 10.90 1.33 -8.14
N LEU A 36 10.63 0.91 -9.39
CA LEU A 36 9.44 0.12 -9.71
C LEU A 36 9.80 -1.36 -9.57
N GLY A 37 9.05 -2.08 -8.75
CA GLY A 37 9.20 -3.53 -8.60
C GLY A 37 8.43 -4.32 -9.66
N TRP A 38 8.86 -5.56 -9.87
CA TRP A 38 8.26 -6.55 -10.74
C TRP A 38 7.63 -7.70 -9.93
N PRO A 39 6.70 -8.49 -10.50
CA PRO A 39 6.09 -9.61 -9.78
C PRO A 39 7.10 -10.64 -9.22
N GLU A 40 8.22 -10.83 -9.90
CA GLU A 40 9.32 -11.70 -9.48
C GLU A 40 10.14 -11.17 -8.30
N ASP A 41 10.02 -9.87 -8.00
CA ASP A 41 10.79 -9.20 -6.95
C ASP A 41 10.20 -9.46 -5.56
N VAL A 42 8.94 -9.88 -5.48
CA VAL A 42 8.24 -10.01 -4.20
C VAL A 42 7.81 -11.43 -3.94
N SER A 43 8.01 -11.90 -2.71
CA SER A 43 7.60 -13.24 -2.27
C SER A 43 6.67 -13.19 -1.07
N ALA A 44 5.75 -14.14 -0.97
CA ALA A 44 4.95 -14.29 0.25
C ALA A 44 5.87 -14.61 1.45
N GLY A 45 5.57 -14.03 2.61
CA GLY A 45 6.39 -14.09 3.81
C GLY A 45 7.43 -12.96 3.91
N GLU A 46 7.62 -12.18 2.84
CA GLU A 46 8.55 -11.06 2.84
C GLU A 46 8.00 -9.85 3.61
N LYS A 47 8.91 -9.13 4.28
CA LYS A 47 8.56 -7.92 5.01
C LYS A 47 8.45 -6.75 4.07
N ALA A 48 7.32 -6.06 4.13
CA ALA A 48 7.09 -4.82 3.42
C ALA A 48 6.83 -3.68 4.41
N THR A 49 7.18 -2.46 4.01
CA THR A 49 6.96 -1.24 4.78
C THR A 49 5.94 -0.37 4.09
N ALA A 50 4.87 -0.03 4.81
CA ALA A 50 3.94 1.02 4.40
C ALA A 50 4.23 2.29 5.21
N ILE A 51 4.14 3.45 4.55
CA ILE A 51 4.29 4.76 5.18
C ILE A 51 3.15 5.69 4.80
N GLY A 52 2.77 6.58 5.70
CA GLY A 52 1.70 7.54 5.45
C GLY A 52 1.32 8.41 6.64
N TRP A 53 0.34 9.27 6.41
CA TRP A 53 -0.23 10.20 7.40
C TRP A 53 -1.69 9.85 7.74
N GLY A 54 -2.12 8.63 7.42
CA GLY A 54 -3.45 8.13 7.70
C GLY A 54 -3.79 8.10 9.19
N LYS A 55 -5.01 7.67 9.47
CA LYS A 55 -5.51 7.50 10.82
C LYS A 55 -4.75 6.40 11.56
N ILE A 56 -4.59 6.57 12.87
CA ILE A 56 -3.98 5.55 13.73
C ILE A 56 -5.03 4.53 14.20
N GLU A 57 -6.31 4.88 14.12
CA GLU A 57 -7.46 4.06 14.51
C GLU A 57 -8.68 4.35 13.61
N TRP A 58 -9.62 3.40 13.53
CA TRP A 58 -10.73 3.36 12.57
C TRP A 58 -11.61 4.63 12.51
N GLU A 59 -11.68 5.39 13.61
CA GLU A 59 -12.40 6.67 13.68
C GLU A 59 -11.54 7.82 14.21
N GLY A 60 -10.23 7.62 14.29
CA GLY A 60 -9.31 8.62 14.84
C GLY A 60 -9.04 9.79 13.90
N GLU A 61 -8.21 10.69 14.39
CA GLU A 61 -7.67 11.81 13.62
C GLU A 61 -6.52 11.35 12.71
N LEU A 62 -6.27 12.12 11.64
CA LEU A 62 -5.09 11.94 10.80
C LEU A 62 -3.82 12.23 11.60
N SER A 63 -2.75 11.50 11.31
CA SER A 63 -1.48 11.74 11.96
C SER A 63 -0.84 13.05 11.48
N SER A 64 -0.37 13.86 12.42
CA SER A 64 0.42 15.07 12.11
C SER A 64 1.88 14.76 11.73
N LYS A 65 2.30 13.49 11.83
CA LYS A 65 3.65 13.01 11.52
C LYS A 65 3.57 11.85 10.55
N LEU A 66 4.61 11.70 9.72
CA LEU A 66 4.75 10.52 8.87
C LEU A 66 4.93 9.29 9.78
N LEU A 67 4.09 8.29 9.59
CA LEU A 67 4.14 7.02 10.28
C LEU A 67 4.68 5.94 9.34
N LYS A 68 5.18 4.87 9.95
CA LYS A 68 5.61 3.66 9.24
C LYS A 68 5.09 2.42 9.95
N VAL A 69 4.75 1.40 9.19
CA VAL A 69 4.39 0.09 9.69
C VAL A 69 5.07 -0.98 8.84
N GLU A 70 5.59 -2.00 9.52
CA GLU A 70 6.11 -3.21 8.89
C GLU A 70 4.99 -4.26 8.88
N VAL A 71 4.74 -4.83 7.71
CA VAL A 71 3.74 -5.86 7.42
C VAL A 71 4.39 -7.01 6.64
N GLU A 72 3.70 -8.14 6.53
CA GLU A 72 4.18 -9.32 5.81
C GLU A 72 3.33 -9.55 4.56
N LEU A 73 3.97 -9.78 3.42
CA LEU A 73 3.29 -10.10 2.17
C LEU A 73 2.63 -11.48 2.26
N LEU A 74 1.38 -11.57 1.83
CA LEU A 74 0.58 -12.78 1.84
C LEU A 74 0.25 -13.26 0.43
N THR A 75 0.01 -14.56 0.29
CA THR A 75 -0.57 -15.09 -0.94
C THR A 75 -2.03 -14.64 -1.07
N ASN A 76 -2.50 -14.46 -2.31
CA ASN A 76 -3.90 -14.13 -2.57
C ASN A 76 -4.87 -15.20 -2.05
N THR A 77 -4.45 -16.47 -1.99
CA THR A 77 -5.23 -17.54 -1.36
C THR A 77 -5.39 -17.27 0.13
N ARG A 78 -4.29 -17.01 0.84
CA ARG A 78 -4.33 -16.71 2.28
C ARG A 78 -5.17 -15.47 2.59
N CYS A 79 -5.09 -14.45 1.75
CA CYS A 79 -5.91 -13.25 1.95
C CYS A 79 -7.39 -13.48 1.71
N LYS A 80 -7.78 -14.35 0.78
CA LYS A 80 -9.20 -14.74 0.61
C LYS A 80 -9.74 -15.48 1.82
N GLU A 81 -8.90 -16.26 2.52
CA GLU A 81 -9.30 -16.92 3.76
C GLU A 81 -9.51 -15.92 4.90
N LEU A 82 -8.61 -14.94 5.05
CA LEU A 82 -8.69 -13.90 6.08
C LEU A 82 -9.81 -12.89 5.82
N TYR A 83 -10.02 -12.54 4.55
CA TYR A 83 -10.97 -11.54 4.08
C TYR A 83 -12.01 -12.16 3.16
N ALA A 84 -12.74 -13.17 3.64
CA ALA A 84 -13.72 -13.92 2.83
C ALA A 84 -14.83 -13.06 2.20
N TRP A 85 -15.05 -11.86 2.74
CA TRP A 85 -16.02 -10.88 2.22
C TRP A 85 -15.45 -10.00 1.08
N ALA A 86 -14.13 -9.98 0.88
CA ALA A 86 -13.46 -9.11 -0.07
C ALA A 86 -13.21 -9.84 -1.42
N TYR A 87 -13.38 -9.10 -2.52
CA TYR A 87 -12.95 -9.58 -3.83
C TYR A 87 -11.45 -9.29 -4.03
N ILE A 88 -10.65 -10.35 -4.12
CA ILE A 88 -9.20 -10.26 -4.35
C ILE A 88 -8.88 -10.78 -5.75
N SER A 89 -8.50 -9.85 -6.64
CA SER A 89 -8.09 -10.15 -8.02
C SER A 89 -6.60 -10.55 -8.09
N LYS A 90 -6.14 -10.96 -9.28
CA LYS A 90 -4.71 -11.22 -9.53
C LYS A 90 -3.86 -9.94 -9.64
N ASN A 91 -4.49 -8.77 -9.78
CA ASN A 91 -3.81 -7.48 -9.88
C ASN A 91 -3.66 -6.80 -8.51
N MET A 92 -3.99 -7.52 -7.43
CA MET A 92 -3.90 -7.05 -6.06
C MET A 92 -2.82 -7.84 -5.32
N LEU A 93 -2.10 -7.13 -4.46
CA LEU A 93 -1.23 -7.69 -3.44
C LEU A 93 -1.87 -7.46 -2.07
N CYS A 94 -1.53 -8.34 -1.14
CA CYS A 94 -2.08 -8.30 0.20
C CYS A 94 -0.93 -8.44 1.20
N ALA A 95 -0.97 -7.63 2.24
CA ALA A 95 0.01 -7.65 3.31
C ALA A 95 -0.69 -7.51 4.65
N TYR A 96 -0.25 -8.24 5.66
CA TYR A 96 -0.90 -8.24 6.97
C TYR A 96 0.02 -8.77 8.06
N ILE A 97 -0.04 -8.15 9.24
CA ILE A 97 0.46 -8.68 10.51
C ILE A 97 -0.64 -8.39 11.57
N PRO A 98 -0.84 -9.25 12.59
CA PRO A 98 -1.76 -8.95 13.67
C PRO A 98 -1.56 -7.55 14.26
N ASP A 99 -2.67 -6.85 14.52
CA ASP A 99 -2.74 -5.53 15.16
C ASP A 99 -2.05 -4.38 14.40
N LYS A 100 -1.69 -4.59 13.13
CA LYS A 100 -1.01 -3.61 12.28
C LYS A 100 -1.60 -3.60 10.88
N ASP A 101 -2.15 -2.45 10.48
CA ASP A 101 -2.72 -2.27 9.15
C ASP A 101 -2.57 -0.82 8.67
N ALA A 102 -2.67 -0.61 7.36
CA ALA A 102 -2.85 0.72 6.79
C ALA A 102 -4.30 1.18 7.01
N CYS A 103 -4.51 2.46 7.31
CA CYS A 103 -5.83 2.96 7.68
C CYS A 103 -6.36 3.99 6.66
N GLN A 104 -7.50 4.60 6.95
CA GLN A 104 -8.02 5.66 6.09
C GLN A 104 -7.03 6.83 6.02
N GLY A 105 -6.78 7.33 4.81
CA GLY A 105 -5.81 8.41 4.56
C GLY A 105 -4.46 7.94 3.99
N ASP A 106 -4.12 6.66 4.11
CA ASP A 106 -2.88 6.10 3.51
C ASP A 106 -3.06 5.66 2.04
N SER A 107 -4.28 5.79 1.52
CA SER A 107 -4.63 5.33 0.19
C SER A 107 -3.87 6.09 -0.90
N GLY A 108 -2.93 5.40 -1.56
CA GLY A 108 -2.10 5.94 -2.63
C GLY A 108 -0.65 6.14 -2.18
N GLY A 109 -0.39 5.98 -0.88
CA GLY A 109 0.96 5.84 -0.34
C GLY A 109 1.63 4.53 -0.77
N PRO A 110 2.95 4.45 -0.62
CA PRO A 110 3.73 3.32 -1.11
C PRO A 110 3.70 2.14 -0.13
N LEU A 111 3.74 0.94 -0.71
CA LEU A 111 4.14 -0.29 -0.03
C LEU A 111 5.49 -0.69 -0.62
N MET A 112 6.53 -0.75 0.21
CA MET A 112 7.92 -0.83 -0.24
C MET A 112 8.60 -2.06 0.35
N VAL A 113 9.51 -2.66 -0.40
CA VAL A 113 10.33 -3.80 0.00
C VAL A 113 11.79 -3.41 -0.24
N ILE A 114 12.71 -3.86 0.61
CA ILE A 114 14.14 -3.61 0.38
C ILE A 114 14.71 -4.79 -0.41
N GLN A 115 15.26 -4.51 -1.59
CA GLN A 115 15.99 -5.47 -2.41
C GLN A 115 17.40 -4.97 -2.70
N ASP A 116 18.41 -5.79 -2.43
CA ASP A 116 19.83 -5.46 -2.69
C ASP A 116 20.28 -4.09 -2.14
N GLY A 117 19.68 -3.66 -1.02
CA GLY A 117 19.97 -2.37 -0.37
C GLY A 117 19.26 -1.16 -0.99
N SER A 118 18.40 -1.37 -1.99
CA SER A 118 17.52 -0.37 -2.60
C SER A 118 16.07 -0.58 -2.18
N TRP A 119 15.29 0.50 -2.19
CA TRP A 119 13.83 0.45 -2.03
C TRP A 119 13.14 0.43 -3.38
#